data_AF-A0A964VB90-F1
#
_entry.id   AF-A0A964VB90-F1
#
_cell.length_a   1.000
_cell.length_b   1.000
_cell.length_c   1.000
_cell.angle_alpha   90.00
_cell.angle_beta   90.00
_cell.angle_gamma   90.00
#
_symmetry.space_group_name_H-M   'P 1'
#
loop_
_entity.id
_entity.type
_entity.pdbx_description
1 polymer ?
#
loop_
_entity_poly.entity_id
_entity_poly.type
_entity_poly.pdbx_seq_one_letter_code
_entity_poly.pdbx_strand_id
1 'polypeptide(L)'
;MRKLLPLLLLVFLAASGCQSTHERTDAIQPLPESLPPPPYPELLSRARAQATFATEAFFVNNWEELATAAGSLEQTARQISRTGETPTIPRATVLTASSELNRDAGKLKEAALAKNETETNSILQRIHLRIRELRTGQE
;
A
#
# COMPACT_ATOMS: atom_id res chain seq x y z
N MET A 1 -8.25 46.20 -14.64
CA MET A 1 -7.61 45.35 -13.59
C MET A 1 -8.59 44.47 -12.79
N ARG A 2 -9.91 44.74 -12.79
CA ARG A 2 -10.92 44.01 -11.97
C ARG A 2 -11.28 42.57 -12.44
N LYS A 3 -10.85 42.15 -13.64
CA LYS A 3 -11.06 40.79 -14.19
C LYS A 3 -9.90 39.81 -13.93
N LEU A 4 -8.79 40.27 -13.36
CA LEU A 4 -7.64 39.42 -13.03
C LEU A 4 -7.86 38.64 -11.71
N LEU A 5 -8.67 39.19 -10.80
CA LEU A 5 -8.97 38.59 -9.51
C LEU A 5 -9.68 37.22 -9.59
N PRO A 6 -10.73 37.01 -10.43
CA PRO A 6 -11.37 35.69 -10.54
C PRO A 6 -10.49 34.66 -11.27
N LEU A 7 -9.62 35.10 -12.19
CA LEU A 7 -8.70 34.21 -12.90
C LEU A 7 -7.59 33.70 -11.96
N LEU A 8 -7.06 34.57 -11.10
CA LEU A 8 -6.05 34.21 -10.10
C LEU A 8 -6.61 33.21 -9.07
N LEU A 9 -7.88 33.38 -8.67
CA LEU A 9 -8.55 32.47 -7.75
C LEU A 9 -8.73 31.07 -8.36
N LEU A 10 -9.10 30.98 -9.64
CA LEU A 10 -9.25 29.70 -10.34
C LEU A 10 -7.92 28.92 -10.45
N VAL A 11 -6.81 29.63 -10.65
CA VAL A 11 -5.47 29.04 -10.71
C VAL A 11 -5.02 28.52 -9.33
N PHE A 12 -5.35 29.22 -8.24
CA PHE A 12 -5.05 28.76 -6.88
C PHE A 12 -5.86 27.52 -6.47
N LEU A 13 -7.11 27.39 -6.91
CA LEU A 13 -7.91 26.17 -6.70
C LEU A 13 -7.38 24.98 -7.53
N ALA A 14 -6.79 25.23 -8.71
CA ALA A 14 -6.17 24.16 -9.50
C ALA A 14 -4.84 23.65 -8.89
N ALA A 15 -4.10 24.51 -8.17
CA ALA A 15 -2.81 24.16 -7.59
C ALA A 15 -2.91 23.32 -6.29
N SER A 16 -4.08 23.27 -5.64
CA SER A 16 -4.27 22.56 -4.37
C SER A 16 -4.61 21.06 -4.55
N GLY A 17 -4.78 20.58 -5.79
CA GLY A 17 -5.09 19.16 -6.08
C GLY A 17 -3.89 18.22 -6.18
N CYS A 18 -2.66 18.72 -6.19
CA CYS A 18 -1.46 17.93 -6.50
C CYS A 18 -0.70 17.34 -5.29
N GLN A 19 -1.28 17.29 -4.08
CA GLN A 19 -0.61 16.62 -2.94
C GLN A 19 -0.61 15.08 -3.04
N SER A 20 -1.35 14.48 -3.98
CA SER A 20 -1.51 13.01 -4.05
C SER A 20 -0.33 12.22 -4.64
N THR A 21 0.67 12.88 -5.23
CA THR A 21 1.79 12.20 -5.90
C THR A 21 2.95 11.90 -4.97
N HIS A 22 3.20 12.73 -3.95
CA HIS A 22 4.32 12.54 -3.02
C HIS A 22 4.09 11.31 -2.11
N GLU A 23 2.88 11.19 -1.56
CA GLU A 23 2.49 10.11 -0.65
C GLU A 23 2.56 8.71 -1.31
N ARG A 24 2.35 8.62 -2.63
CA ARG A 24 2.47 7.36 -3.37
C ARG A 24 3.92 6.87 -3.47
N THR A 25 4.86 7.75 -3.76
CA THR A 25 6.28 7.37 -3.94
C THR A 25 6.90 6.92 -2.62
N ASP A 26 6.57 7.59 -1.51
CA ASP A 26 7.08 7.23 -0.19
C ASP A 26 6.52 5.89 0.31
N ALA A 27 5.31 5.53 -0.13
CA ALA A 27 4.71 4.23 0.21
C ALA A 27 5.42 3.04 -0.45
N ILE A 28 6.13 3.23 -1.56
CA ILE A 28 6.85 2.14 -2.27
C ILE A 28 8.27 1.94 -1.71
N GLN A 29 8.90 2.98 -1.15
CA GLN A 29 10.27 2.90 -0.63
C GLN A 29 10.36 2.00 0.61
N PRO A 30 11.25 0.99 0.70
CA PRO A 30 11.37 0.10 1.86
C PRO A 30 11.32 0.83 3.22
N LEU A 31 10.62 0.25 4.20
CA LEU A 31 10.59 0.80 5.55
C LEU A 31 11.96 0.57 6.23
N PRO A 32 12.53 1.56 6.93
CA PRO A 32 13.74 1.34 7.72
C PRO A 32 13.46 0.34 8.85
N GLU A 33 14.30 -0.69 8.99
CA GLU A 33 14.11 -1.76 9.97
C GLU A 33 14.56 -1.40 11.39
N SER A 34 15.35 -0.33 11.56
CA SER A 34 15.97 0.08 12.84
C SER A 34 15.17 1.08 13.66
N LEU A 35 14.05 1.58 13.11
CA LEU A 35 13.16 2.52 13.80
C LEU A 35 12.00 1.78 14.47
N PRO A 36 11.41 2.36 15.54
CA PRO A 36 10.14 1.86 16.05
C PRO A 36 9.12 1.77 14.89
N PRO A 37 8.32 0.70 14.82
CA PRO A 37 7.36 0.53 13.74
C PRO A 37 6.38 1.71 13.71
N PRO A 38 6.03 2.23 12.53
CA PRO A 38 5.01 3.27 12.40
C PRO A 38 3.68 2.85 13.04
N PRO A 39 2.81 3.81 13.40
CA PRO A 39 1.47 3.54 13.89
C PRO A 39 0.68 2.62 12.94
N TYR A 40 -0.24 1.83 13.51
CA TYR A 40 -1.03 0.87 12.73
C TYR A 40 -1.79 1.51 11.55
N PRO A 41 -2.44 2.68 11.68
CA PRO A 41 -3.15 3.32 10.56
C PRO A 41 -2.22 3.69 9.40
N GLU A 42 -0.99 4.10 9.70
CA GLU A 42 0.00 4.48 8.69
C GLU A 42 0.47 3.24 7.91
N LEU A 43 0.75 2.14 8.61
CA LEU A 43 1.09 0.87 7.98
C LEU A 43 -0.05 0.32 7.10
N LEU A 44 -1.30 0.48 7.53
CA LEU A 44 -2.45 0.06 6.74
C LEU A 44 -2.64 0.93 5.49
N SER A 45 -2.48 2.26 5.62
CA SER A 45 -2.49 3.18 4.47
C SER A 45 -1.41 2.82 3.45
N ARG A 46 -0.20 2.55 3.96
CA ARG A 46 0.95 2.14 3.17
C ARG A 46 0.74 0.82 2.44
N ALA A 47 0.23 -0.21 3.13
CA ALA A 47 -0.10 -1.49 2.51
C ALA A 47 -1.10 -1.34 1.36
N ARG A 48 -2.12 -0.48 1.52
CA ARG A 48 -3.09 -0.16 0.47
C ARG A 48 -2.44 0.51 -0.75
N ALA A 49 -1.58 1.50 -0.51
CA ALA A 49 -0.86 2.20 -1.57
C ALA A 49 0.05 1.24 -2.36
N GLN A 50 0.80 0.38 -1.66
CA GLN A 50 1.67 -0.63 -2.29
C GLN A 50 0.88 -1.66 -3.11
N ALA A 51 -0.24 -2.16 -2.60
CA ALA A 51 -1.10 -3.09 -3.35
C ALA A 51 -1.72 -2.44 -4.58
N THR A 52 -2.08 -1.16 -4.50
CA THR A 52 -2.60 -0.38 -5.63
C THR A 52 -1.53 -0.22 -6.69
N PHE A 53 -0.33 0.21 -6.30
CA PHE A 53 0.79 0.35 -7.21
C PHE A 53 1.20 -0.98 -7.86
N ALA A 54 1.25 -2.08 -7.10
CA ALA A 54 1.54 -3.41 -7.66
C ALA A 54 0.50 -3.83 -8.71
N THR A 55 -0.76 -3.43 -8.52
CA THR A 55 -1.84 -3.66 -9.48
C THR A 55 -1.65 -2.80 -10.74
N GLU A 56 -1.27 -1.53 -10.60
CA GLU A 56 -0.97 -0.65 -11.72
C GLU A 56 0.24 -1.16 -12.53
N ALA A 57 1.31 -1.54 -11.85
CA ALA A 57 2.51 -2.14 -12.45
C ALA A 57 2.19 -3.44 -13.22
N PHE A 58 1.29 -4.27 -12.68
CA PHE A 58 0.80 -5.48 -13.36
C PHE A 58 0.13 -5.14 -14.70
N PHE A 59 -0.78 -4.18 -14.71
CA PHE A 59 -1.54 -3.82 -15.91
C PHE A 59 -0.67 -3.22 -17.03
N VAL A 60 0.46 -2.60 -16.69
CA VAL A 60 1.41 -2.07 -17.68
C VAL A 60 2.58 -3.03 -17.97
N ASN A 61 2.52 -4.27 -17.47
CA ASN A 61 3.57 -5.29 -17.60
C ASN A 61 4.94 -4.86 -17.03
N ASN A 62 4.95 -3.95 -16.04
CA ASN A 62 6.18 -3.56 -15.35
C ASN A 62 6.48 -4.53 -14.19
N TRP A 63 7.06 -5.67 -14.55
CA TRP A 63 7.36 -6.77 -13.63
C TRP A 63 8.37 -6.40 -12.54
N GLU A 64 9.31 -5.50 -12.82
CA GLU A 64 10.32 -5.05 -11.86
C GLU A 64 9.70 -4.20 -10.75
N GLU A 65 8.87 -3.22 -11.12
CA GLU A 65 8.13 -2.40 -10.17
C GLU A 65 7.12 -3.21 -9.38
N LEU A 66 6.47 -4.20 -10.01
CA LEU A 66 5.58 -5.13 -9.33
C LEU A 66 6.32 -5.92 -8.24
N ALA A 67 7.47 -6.51 -8.58
CA ALA A 67 8.30 -7.27 -7.64
C ALA A 67 8.81 -6.39 -6.48
N THR A 68 9.17 -5.14 -6.78
CA THR A 68 9.61 -4.15 -5.78
C THR A 68 8.47 -3.81 -4.82
N ALA A 69 7.29 -3.49 -5.34
CA ALA A 69 6.12 -3.17 -4.53
C ALA A 69 5.67 -4.36 -3.67
N ALA A 70 5.73 -5.57 -4.22
CA ALA A 70 5.48 -6.81 -3.49
C ALA A 70 6.47 -6.98 -2.31
N GLY A 71 7.77 -6.73 -2.53
CA GLY A 71 8.78 -6.76 -1.46
C GLY A 71 8.54 -5.71 -0.36
N SER A 72 8.16 -4.48 -0.74
CA SER A 72 7.82 -3.42 0.22
C SER A 72 6.54 -3.73 1.00
N LEU A 73 5.56 -4.37 0.36
CA LEU A 73 4.35 -4.88 1.02
C LEU A 73 4.66 -6.00 2.01
N GLU A 74 5.57 -6.89 1.65
CA GLU A 74 6.04 -7.97 2.51
C GLU A 74 6.67 -7.42 3.81
N GLN A 75 7.51 -6.38 3.71
CA GLN A 75 8.08 -5.67 4.86
C GLN A 75 7.00 -4.99 5.71
N THR A 76 6.07 -4.30 5.06
CA THR A 76 4.97 -3.58 5.74
C THR A 76 4.10 -4.56 6.54
N ALA A 77 3.78 -5.72 5.97
CA ALA A 77 3.03 -6.78 6.64
C ALA A 77 3.75 -7.32 7.89
N ARG A 78 5.08 -7.47 7.85
CA ARG A 78 5.86 -7.83 9.05
C ARG A 78 5.73 -6.78 10.14
N GLN A 79 5.81 -5.49 9.79
CA GLN A 79 5.68 -4.41 10.77
C GLN A 79 4.28 -4.35 11.39
N ILE A 80 3.22 -4.61 10.61
CA ILE A 80 1.84 -4.66 11.13
C ILE A 80 1.71 -5.68 12.27
N SER A 81 2.31 -6.87 12.13
CA SER A 81 2.27 -7.90 13.19
C SER A 81 3.02 -7.49 14.47
N ARG A 82 3.94 -6.53 14.37
CA ARG A 82 4.85 -6.06 15.43
C ARG A 82 4.38 -4.78 16.11
N THR A 83 3.39 -4.06 15.57
CA THR A 83 2.88 -2.87 16.26
C THR A 83 2.34 -3.27 17.63
N GLY A 84 2.65 -2.52 18.68
CA GLY A 84 2.06 -2.73 20.01
C GLY A 84 0.67 -2.10 20.14
N GLU A 85 0.29 -1.30 19.16
CA GLU A 85 -1.00 -0.62 19.10
C GLU A 85 -2.13 -1.64 18.96
N THR A 86 -3.21 -1.42 19.71
CA THR A 86 -4.39 -2.29 19.67
C THR A 86 -5.39 -1.65 18.70
N PRO A 87 -5.48 -2.14 17.44
CA PRO A 87 -6.55 -1.71 16.56
C PRO A 87 -7.89 -2.17 17.13
N THR A 88 -8.99 -1.60 16.65
CA THR A 88 -10.33 -2.00 17.07
C THR A 88 -10.66 -3.47 16.74
N ILE A 89 -9.93 -4.08 15.80
CA ILE A 89 -10.03 -5.52 15.50
C ILE A 89 -9.23 -6.36 16.50
N PRO A 90 -9.68 -7.59 16.81
CA PRO A 90 -8.96 -8.49 17.72
C PRO A 90 -7.51 -8.72 17.29
N ARG A 91 -6.58 -8.70 18.25
CA ARG A 91 -5.14 -8.92 17.98
C ARG A 91 -4.87 -10.23 17.23
N ALA A 92 -5.60 -11.29 17.54
CA ALA A 92 -5.48 -12.56 16.83
C ALA A 92 -5.78 -12.40 15.32
N THR A 93 -6.83 -11.66 14.97
CA THR A 93 -7.19 -11.35 13.57
C THR A 93 -6.09 -10.56 12.88
N VAL A 94 -5.52 -9.55 13.56
CA VAL A 94 -4.38 -8.77 13.04
C VAL A 94 -3.20 -9.68 12.73
N LEU A 95 -2.83 -10.55 13.66
CA LEU A 95 -1.68 -11.45 13.51
C LEU A 95 -1.89 -12.44 12.36
N THR A 96 -3.07 -13.04 12.26
CA THR A 96 -3.41 -13.95 11.15
C THR A 96 -3.39 -13.22 9.82
N ALA A 97 -4.12 -12.11 9.68
CA ALA A 97 -4.22 -11.39 8.42
C ALA A 97 -2.88 -10.78 7.97
N SER A 98 -2.08 -10.27 8.90
CA SER A 98 -0.73 -9.75 8.59
C SER A 98 0.26 -10.86 8.21
N SER A 99 0.19 -12.04 8.83
CA SER A 99 1.00 -13.20 8.44
C SER A 99 0.63 -13.70 7.04
N GLU A 100 -0.66 -13.79 6.73
CA GLU A 100 -1.13 -14.18 5.40
C GLU A 100 -0.77 -13.15 4.34
N LEU A 101 -0.94 -11.85 4.64
CA LEU A 101 -0.52 -10.76 3.77
C LEU A 101 0.99 -10.81 3.50
N ASN A 102 1.81 -11.08 4.52
CA ASN A 102 3.25 -11.25 4.36
C ASN A 102 3.58 -12.41 3.41
N ARG A 103 2.96 -13.57 3.61
CA ARG A 103 3.14 -14.75 2.74
C ARG A 103 2.72 -14.44 1.30
N ASP A 104 1.59 -13.78 1.11
CA ASP A 104 1.06 -13.47 -0.21
C ASP A 104 1.90 -12.45 -0.94
N ALA A 105 2.42 -11.44 -0.25
CA ALA A 105 3.36 -10.49 -0.81
C ALA A 105 4.68 -11.16 -1.26
N GLY A 106 5.20 -12.11 -0.47
CA GLY A 106 6.36 -12.91 -0.87
C GLY A 106 6.10 -13.73 -2.14
N LYS A 107 4.96 -14.43 -2.20
CA LYS A 107 4.55 -15.17 -3.41
C LYS A 107 4.29 -14.25 -4.61
N LEU A 108 3.73 -13.07 -4.39
CA LEU A 108 3.51 -12.08 -5.45
C LEU A 108 4.85 -11.71 -6.08
N LYS A 109 5.87 -11.46 -5.26
CA LYS A 109 7.22 -11.15 -5.71
C LYS A 109 7.80 -12.30 -6.54
N GLU A 110 7.68 -13.53 -6.08
CA GLU A 110 8.14 -14.72 -6.83
C GLU A 110 7.42 -14.86 -8.18
N ALA A 111 6.09 -14.74 -8.19
CA ALA A 111 5.27 -14.79 -9.40
C ALA A 111 5.61 -13.66 -10.39
N ALA A 112 5.90 -12.46 -9.86
CA ALA A 112 6.34 -11.31 -10.66
C ALA A 112 7.66 -11.57 -11.38
N LEU A 113 8.64 -12.11 -10.64
CA LEU A 113 9.97 -12.45 -11.17
C LEU A 113 9.87 -13.56 -12.22
N ALA A 114 8.95 -14.50 -12.02
CA ALA A 114 8.64 -15.54 -13.00
C ALA A 114 7.73 -15.07 -14.16
N LYS A 115 7.21 -13.83 -14.09
CA LYS A 115 6.22 -13.26 -15.02
C LYS A 115 4.98 -14.15 -15.19
N ASN A 116 4.55 -14.82 -14.12
CA ASN A 116 3.38 -15.69 -14.13
C ASN A 116 2.11 -14.84 -13.97
N GLU A 117 1.50 -14.43 -15.09
CA GLU A 117 0.32 -13.55 -15.11
C GLU A 117 -0.87 -14.09 -14.31
N THR A 118 -1.17 -15.38 -14.47
CA THR A 118 -2.34 -16.01 -13.84
C THR A 118 -2.19 -16.04 -12.33
N GLU A 119 -1.01 -16.45 -11.85
CA GLU A 119 -0.71 -16.49 -10.43
C GLU A 119 -0.63 -15.09 -9.83
N THR A 120 0.01 -14.15 -10.52
CA THR A 120 0.11 -12.74 -10.11
C THR A 120 -1.26 -12.13 -9.89
N ASN A 121 -2.18 -12.28 -10.85
CA ASN A 121 -3.54 -11.75 -10.74
C ASN A 121 -4.31 -12.37 -9.55
N SER A 122 -4.21 -13.68 -9.36
CA SER A 122 -4.86 -14.38 -8.24
C SER A 122 -4.33 -13.90 -6.88
N ILE A 123 -3.01 -13.71 -6.76
CA ILE A 123 -2.39 -13.23 -5.53
C ILE A 123 -2.76 -11.77 -5.25
N LEU A 124 -2.78 -10.90 -6.27
CA LEU A 124 -3.20 -9.50 -6.11
C LEU A 124 -4.62 -9.39 -5.53
N GLN A 125 -5.56 -10.19 -6.04
CA GLN A 125 -6.94 -10.23 -5.52
C GLN A 125 -6.96 -10.63 -4.03
N ARG A 126 -6.20 -11.66 -3.65
CA ARG A 126 -6.10 -12.11 -2.26
C ARG A 126 -5.50 -11.04 -1.35
N ILE A 127 -4.45 -10.36 -1.79
CA ILE A 127 -3.83 -9.25 -1.07
C ILE A 127 -4.84 -8.14 -0.76
N HIS A 128 -5.63 -7.70 -1.75
CA HIS A 128 -6.65 -6.67 -1.55
C HIS A 128 -7.74 -7.09 -0.55
N LEU A 129 -8.14 -8.36 -0.56
CA LEU A 129 -9.07 -8.91 0.42
C LEU A 129 -8.49 -8.89 1.84
N ARG A 130 -7.22 -9.29 2.02
CA ARG A 130 -6.55 -9.26 3.33
C ARG A 130 -6.39 -7.85 3.88
N ILE A 131 -6.04 -6.90 3.02
CA ILE A 131 -5.95 -5.49 3.42
C ILE A 131 -7.33 -4.96 3.84
N ARG A 132 -8.41 -5.41 3.20
CA ARG A 132 -9.78 -5.08 3.63
C ARG A 132 -10.13 -5.67 4.99
N GLU A 133 -9.75 -6.93 5.26
CA GLU A 133 -9.96 -7.58 6.57
C GLU A 133 -9.25 -6.82 7.71
N LEU A 134 -8.05 -6.29 7.44
CA LEU A 134 -7.30 -5.45 8.38
C LEU A 134 -7.98 -4.10 8.69
N ARG A 135 -8.95 -3.67 7.85
CA ARG A 135 -9.71 -2.42 8.03
C ARG A 135 -10.99 -2.60 8.84
N THR A 136 -11.67 -3.75 8.75
CA THR A 136 -13.08 -3.96 9.19
C THR A 136 -13.33 -3.93 10.72
N GLY A 137 -12.53 -3.19 11.48
CA GLY A 137 -12.88 -2.76 12.84
C GLY A 137 -12.94 -1.23 13.00
N GLN A 138 -12.69 -0.45 11.94
CA GLN A 138 -12.78 1.01 12.00
C GLN A 138 -14.15 1.48 11.47
N GLU A 139 -15.20 1.30 12.27
CA GLU A 139 -16.51 1.97 12.15
C GLU A 139 -16.89 2.62 13.48
#